data_AF-A0AAJ5QQN5-F1
#
_entry.id   AF-A0AAJ5QQN5-F1
#
_cell.length_a   1.000
_cell.length_b   1.000
_cell.length_c   1.000
_cell.angle_alpha   90.00
_cell.angle_beta   90.00
_cell.angle_gamma   90.00
#
_symmetry.space_group_name_H-M   'P 1'
#
loop_
_entity.id
_entity.type
_entity.pdbx_description
1 polymer ?
#
loop_
_entity_poly.entity_id
_entity_poly.type
_entity_poly.pdbx_seq_one_letter_code
_entity_poly.pdbx_strand_id
1 'polypeptide(L)'
;MFDASLLNLPWPTLVTLACGYIGYFIANVGVKEHHQPVEVTFSALIFGLFSAMVYYAFIWAGLDAYSATFPAVVYAFASGAYWRKYARKWMYRFLRKNDISWSDDTSSAWQQMFGHTDFRVTEVYVVLKDGSGLLSRLPGDYEDLPNGSFTLGNKGDMVLYVTHRSPKDSDDWVECQGVIDDSWGALATWIPADQIARVDIRRVRAGSVLN
;
A
#
# COMPACT_ATOMS: atom_id res chain seq x y z
N MET A 1 -7.70 -26.46 -4.92
CA MET A 1 -7.06 -27.71 -5.37
C MET A 1 -6.03 -27.29 -6.41
N PHE A 2 -4.74 -27.40 -6.11
CA PHE A 2 -3.68 -27.03 -7.06
C PHE A 2 -3.57 -28.18 -8.08
N ASP A 3 -3.93 -27.93 -9.34
CA ASP A 3 -3.85 -28.95 -10.37
C ASP A 3 -2.38 -29.14 -10.78
N ALA A 4 -1.84 -30.34 -10.57
CA ALA A 4 -0.46 -30.67 -10.92
C ALA A 4 -0.18 -30.52 -12.43
N SER A 5 -1.22 -30.48 -13.26
CA SER A 5 -1.12 -30.18 -14.69
C SER A 5 -0.46 -28.82 -14.97
N LEU A 6 -0.59 -27.85 -14.06
CA LEU A 6 0.02 -26.52 -14.20
C LEU A 6 1.55 -26.57 -14.15
N LEU A 7 2.13 -27.51 -13.38
CA LEU A 7 3.59 -27.68 -13.30
C LEU A 7 4.19 -28.34 -14.54
N ASN A 8 3.34 -28.98 -15.36
CA ASN A 8 3.75 -29.62 -16.62
C ASN A 8 3.73 -28.64 -17.81
N LEU A 9 3.40 -27.37 -17.58
CA LEU A 9 3.45 -26.36 -18.63
C LEU A 9 4.89 -26.14 -19.10
N PRO A 10 5.08 -25.74 -20.38
CA PRO A 10 6.39 -25.35 -20.88
C PRO A 10 7.04 -24.30 -19.97
N TRP A 11 8.35 -24.45 -19.73
CA TRP A 11 9.09 -23.54 -18.85
C TRP A 11 8.87 -22.04 -19.16
N PRO A 12 8.88 -21.58 -20.42
CA PRO A 12 8.60 -20.17 -20.74
C PRO A 12 7.21 -19.72 -20.28
N THR A 13 6.21 -20.60 -20.34
CA THR A 13 4.84 -20.32 -19.87
C THR A 13 4.81 -20.16 -18.35
N LEU A 14 5.51 -21.02 -17.62
CA LEU A 14 5.64 -20.91 -16.16
C LEU A 14 6.30 -19.58 -15.76
N VAL A 15 7.41 -19.23 -16.41
CA VAL A 15 8.13 -17.97 -16.18
C VAL A 15 7.22 -16.77 -16.45
N THR A 16 6.49 -16.80 -17.57
CA THR A 16 5.56 -15.72 -17.95
C THR A 16 4.46 -15.52 -16.90
N LEU A 17 3.82 -16.61 -16.46
CA LEU A 17 2.74 -16.55 -15.46
C LEU A 17 3.26 -16.08 -14.10
N ALA A 18 4.40 -16.61 -13.66
CA ALA A 18 5.02 -16.23 -12.38
C ALA A 18 5.43 -14.75 -12.37
N CYS A 19 6.11 -14.29 -13.42
CA CYS A 19 6.51 -12.88 -13.57
C CYS A 19 5.29 -11.96 -13.65
N GLY A 20 4.26 -12.37 -14.39
CA GLY A 20 3.00 -11.64 -14.49
C GLY A 20 2.34 -11.41 -13.14
N TYR A 21 2.24 -12.48 -12.34
CA TYR A 21 1.69 -12.38 -10.99
C TYR A 21 2.54 -11.49 -10.07
N ILE A 22 3.87 -11.59 -10.13
CA ILE A 22 4.80 -10.75 -9.35
C ILE A 22 4.58 -9.26 -9.68
N GLY A 23 4.60 -8.91 -10.97
CA GLY A 23 4.40 -7.52 -11.41
C GLY A 23 3.03 -6.99 -10.98
N TYR A 24 1.99 -7.80 -11.15
CA TYR A 24 0.64 -7.49 -10.69
C TYR A 24 0.56 -7.25 -9.18
N PHE A 25 1.15 -8.14 -8.38
CA PHE A 25 1.12 -8.08 -6.93
C PHE A 25 1.78 -6.79 -6.44
N ILE A 26 2.98 -6.48 -6.91
CA ILE A 26 3.71 -5.25 -6.52
C ILE A 26 2.96 -4.00 -6.97
N ALA A 27 2.36 -4.03 -8.16
CA ALA A 27 1.59 -2.92 -8.70
C ALA A 27 0.34 -2.57 -7.87
N ASN A 28 -0.19 -3.53 -7.09
CA ASN A 28 -1.51 -3.42 -6.45
C ASN A 28 -1.53 -3.67 -4.94
N VAL A 29 -0.43 -4.15 -4.35
CA VAL A 29 -0.34 -4.40 -2.91
C VAL A 29 -0.72 -3.16 -2.11
N GLY A 30 -1.64 -3.34 -1.16
CA GLY A 30 -2.16 -2.29 -0.28
C GLY A 30 -3.08 -1.26 -0.95
N VAL A 31 -3.57 -1.49 -2.18
CA VAL A 31 -4.47 -0.55 -2.88
C VAL A 31 -5.93 -0.99 -2.95
N LYS A 32 -6.19 -2.28 -3.16
CA LYS A 32 -7.55 -2.84 -3.19
C LYS A 32 -7.61 -4.09 -2.31
N GLU A 33 -8.69 -4.23 -1.54
CA GLU A 33 -8.94 -5.40 -0.71
C GLU A 33 -9.60 -6.53 -1.52
N HIS A 34 -10.45 -6.16 -2.49
CA HIS A 34 -11.10 -7.10 -3.40
C HIS A 34 -10.60 -6.88 -4.82
N HIS A 35 -9.96 -7.92 -5.36
CA HIS A 35 -9.55 -7.97 -6.75
C HIS A 35 -10.48 -8.91 -7.51
N GLN A 36 -11.13 -8.39 -8.54
CA GLN A 36 -11.92 -9.26 -9.42
C GLN A 36 -10.97 -10.24 -10.12
N PRO A 37 -11.30 -11.55 -10.20
CA PRO A 37 -10.44 -12.53 -10.86
C PRO A 37 -10.05 -12.12 -12.27
N VAL A 38 -10.98 -11.48 -13.00
CA VAL A 38 -10.76 -10.91 -14.33
C VAL A 38 -9.64 -9.86 -14.33
N GLU A 39 -9.63 -8.93 -13.37
CA GLU A 39 -8.58 -7.91 -13.25
C GLU A 39 -7.22 -8.53 -12.95
N VAL A 40 -7.18 -9.50 -12.03
CA VAL A 40 -5.95 -10.23 -11.67
C VAL A 40 -5.38 -10.93 -12.90
N THR A 41 -6.22 -11.68 -13.62
CA THR A 41 -5.79 -12.45 -14.79
C THR A 41 -5.27 -11.54 -15.90
N PHE A 42 -6.03 -10.53 -16.32
CA PHE A 42 -5.60 -9.66 -17.43
C PHE A 42 -4.40 -8.80 -17.06
N SER A 43 -4.34 -8.28 -15.84
CA SER A 43 -3.18 -7.49 -15.40
C SER A 43 -1.92 -8.36 -15.31
N ALA A 44 -2.03 -9.56 -14.76
CA ALA A 44 -0.92 -10.50 -14.71
C ALA A 44 -0.45 -10.89 -16.12
N LEU A 45 -1.37 -11.07 -17.08
CA LEU A 45 -1.00 -11.32 -18.48
C LEU A 45 -0.25 -10.13 -19.10
N ILE A 46 -0.63 -8.89 -18.81
CA ILE A 46 0.07 -7.69 -19.31
C ILE A 46 1.51 -7.63 -18.76
N PHE A 47 1.68 -7.75 -17.44
CA PHE A 47 3.03 -7.77 -16.84
C PHE A 47 3.84 -8.98 -17.32
N GLY A 48 3.19 -10.14 -17.44
CA GLY A 48 3.79 -11.38 -17.91
C GLY A 48 4.28 -11.26 -19.35
N LEU A 49 3.50 -10.63 -20.24
CA LEU A 49 3.87 -10.40 -21.63
C LEU A 49 5.19 -9.64 -21.76
N PHE A 50 5.35 -8.54 -21.02
CA PHE A 50 6.60 -7.77 -21.07
C PHE A 50 7.78 -8.53 -20.48
N SER A 51 7.57 -9.26 -19.37
CA SER A 51 8.61 -10.16 -18.83
C SER A 51 8.98 -11.29 -19.80
N ALA A 52 8.01 -11.83 -20.55
CA ALA A 52 8.27 -12.83 -21.57
C ALA A 52 9.10 -12.27 -22.73
N MET A 53 8.86 -11.01 -23.14
CA MET A 53 9.70 -10.35 -24.15
C MET A 53 11.14 -10.22 -23.66
N VAL A 54 11.36 -9.85 -22.40
CA VAL A 54 12.70 -9.81 -21.79
C VAL A 54 13.31 -11.21 -21.77
N TYR A 55 12.56 -12.22 -21.31
CA TYR A 55 13.01 -13.61 -21.32
C TYR A 55 13.52 -14.04 -22.71
N TYR A 56 12.70 -13.88 -23.76
CA TYR A 56 13.07 -14.28 -25.11
C TYR A 56 14.23 -13.46 -25.68
N ALA A 57 14.36 -12.18 -25.33
CA ALA A 57 15.50 -11.37 -25.74
C ALA A 57 16.82 -11.94 -25.20
N PHE A 58 16.85 -12.42 -23.96
CA PHE A 58 18.02 -13.06 -23.37
C PHE A 58 18.29 -14.46 -23.95
N ILE A 59 17.25 -15.23 -24.27
CA ILE A 59 17.40 -16.50 -25.02
C ILE A 59 18.04 -16.25 -26.38
N TRP A 60 17.58 -15.24 -27.12
CA TRP A 60 18.15 -14.86 -28.42
C TRP A 60 19.58 -14.33 -28.32
N ALA A 61 19.94 -13.72 -27.19
CA ALA A 61 21.31 -13.33 -26.88
C ALA A 61 22.22 -14.52 -26.51
N GLY A 62 21.69 -15.75 -26.48
CA GLY A 62 22.45 -16.98 -26.27
C GLY A 62 22.45 -17.51 -24.83
N LEU A 63 21.65 -16.95 -23.92
CA LEU A 63 21.47 -17.53 -22.58
C LEU A 63 20.59 -18.79 -22.64
N ASP A 64 20.84 -19.71 -21.71
CA ASP A 64 19.97 -20.86 -21.52
C ASP A 64 18.62 -20.46 -20.88
N ALA A 65 17.67 -21.40 -20.95
CA ALA A 65 16.30 -21.24 -20.48
C ALA A 65 16.19 -20.85 -19.00
N TYR A 66 17.10 -21.31 -18.15
CA TYR A 66 17.06 -21.03 -16.71
C TYR A 66 17.71 -19.68 -16.41
N SER A 67 18.89 -19.40 -16.98
CA SER A 67 19.59 -18.13 -16.79
C SER A 67 18.80 -16.92 -17.30
N ALA A 68 18.08 -17.06 -18.43
CA ALA A 68 17.19 -16.01 -18.95
C ALA A 68 15.98 -15.72 -18.04
N THR A 69 15.66 -16.60 -17.10
CA THR A 69 14.57 -16.39 -16.12
C THR A 69 14.89 -15.25 -15.17
N PHE A 70 16.15 -15.12 -14.74
CA PHE A 70 16.58 -14.12 -13.77
C PHE A 70 16.29 -12.68 -14.23
N PRO A 71 16.72 -12.21 -15.42
CA PRO A 71 16.40 -10.87 -15.88
C PRO A 71 14.90 -10.65 -16.09
N ALA A 72 14.13 -11.67 -16.49
CA ALA A 72 12.68 -11.57 -16.64
C ALA A 72 11.96 -11.31 -15.31
N VAL A 73 12.41 -11.97 -14.23
CA VAL A 73 11.90 -11.76 -12.87
C VAL A 73 12.30 -10.37 -12.37
N VAL A 74 13.56 -9.96 -12.52
CA VAL A 74 14.01 -8.60 -12.13
C VAL A 74 13.18 -7.53 -12.84
N TYR A 75 12.91 -7.72 -14.14
CA TYR A 75 12.04 -6.84 -14.90
C TYR A 75 10.60 -6.83 -14.37
N ALA A 76 10.03 -7.97 -13.98
CA ALA A 76 8.69 -8.04 -13.40
C ALA A 76 8.58 -7.19 -12.12
N PHE A 77 9.57 -7.32 -11.23
CA PHE A 77 9.66 -6.49 -10.02
C PHE A 77 9.77 -5.01 -10.36
N ALA A 78 10.70 -4.65 -11.24
CA ALA A 78 10.95 -3.26 -11.61
C ALA A 78 9.74 -2.61 -12.29
N SER A 79 9.08 -3.32 -13.21
CA SER A 79 7.89 -2.83 -13.92
C SER A 79 6.69 -2.66 -12.99
N GLY A 80 6.43 -3.61 -12.09
CA GLY A 80 5.39 -3.49 -11.07
C GLY A 80 5.64 -2.29 -10.12
N ALA A 81 6.87 -2.13 -9.65
CA ALA A 81 7.27 -1.01 -8.80
C ALA A 81 7.17 0.34 -9.53
N TYR A 82 7.62 0.40 -10.78
CA TYR A 82 7.52 1.58 -11.63
C TYR A 82 6.06 1.97 -11.87
N TRP A 83 5.18 0.98 -12.12
CA TRP A 83 3.75 1.21 -12.29
C TRP A 83 3.13 1.81 -11.03
N ARG A 84 3.43 1.21 -9.87
CA ARG A 84 2.94 1.64 -8.57
C ARG A 84 3.36 3.09 -8.26
N LYS A 85 4.64 3.41 -8.51
CA LYS A 85 5.22 4.69 -8.10
C LYS A 85 4.92 5.84 -9.07
N TYR A 86 4.96 5.57 -10.38
CA TYR A 86 4.95 6.62 -11.41
C TYR A 86 3.85 6.47 -12.44
N ALA A 87 3.77 5.30 -13.12
CA ALA A 87 2.93 5.17 -14.30
C ALA A 87 1.44 5.36 -13.98
N ARG A 88 0.96 4.84 -12.84
CA ARG A 88 -0.42 5.04 -12.38
C ARG A 88 -0.75 6.53 -12.21
N LYS A 89 0.14 7.33 -11.61
CA LYS A 89 -0.04 8.78 -11.45
C LYS A 89 -0.03 9.52 -12.79
N TRP A 90 0.77 9.05 -13.74
CA TRP A 90 0.80 9.63 -15.08
C TRP A 90 -0.49 9.30 -15.84
N MET A 91 -0.96 8.05 -15.78
CA MET A 91 -2.21 7.61 -16.38
C MET A 91 -3.41 8.42 -15.86
N TYR A 92 -3.59 8.56 -14.54
CA TYR A 92 -4.70 9.36 -14.01
C TYR A 92 -4.60 10.83 -14.41
N ARG A 93 -3.39 11.41 -14.44
CA ARG A 93 -3.20 12.78 -14.94
C ARG A 93 -3.59 12.90 -16.41
N PHE A 94 -3.23 11.92 -17.23
CA PHE A 94 -3.64 11.87 -18.63
C PHE A 94 -5.16 11.76 -18.77
N LEU A 95 -5.81 10.86 -18.04
CA LEU A 95 -7.26 10.67 -18.09
C LEU A 95 -8.01 11.95 -17.68
N ARG A 96 -7.56 12.62 -16.62
CA ARG A 96 -8.14 13.89 -16.17
C ARG A 96 -7.90 15.03 -17.16
N LYS A 97 -6.69 15.12 -17.73
CA LYS A 97 -6.36 16.18 -18.71
C LYS A 97 -7.20 16.09 -19.99
N ASN A 98 -7.66 14.90 -20.34
CA ASN A 98 -8.48 14.66 -21.53
C ASN A 98 -9.97 14.48 -21.20
N ASP A 99 -10.40 14.84 -19.99
CA ASP A 99 -11.80 14.72 -19.52
C ASP A 99 -12.41 13.31 -19.69
N ILE A 100 -11.58 12.26 -19.66
CA ILE A 100 -12.02 10.87 -19.81
C ILE A 100 -12.58 10.35 -18.49
N SER A 101 -11.88 10.60 -17.38
CA SER A 101 -12.33 10.17 -16.05
C SER A 101 -11.70 11.03 -14.95
N TRP A 102 -12.53 11.34 -13.96
CA TRP A 102 -12.13 11.98 -12.70
C TRP A 102 -12.08 10.99 -11.53
N SER A 103 -12.53 9.74 -11.74
CA SER A 103 -12.49 8.67 -10.74
C SER A 103 -11.14 7.96 -10.76
N ASP A 104 -10.57 7.73 -9.58
CA ASP A 104 -9.29 7.05 -9.39
C ASP A 104 -9.43 5.55 -9.08
N ASP A 105 -10.64 4.98 -9.18
CA ASP A 105 -10.91 3.54 -8.95
C ASP A 105 -10.50 3.02 -7.55
N THR A 106 -10.35 3.92 -6.58
CA THR A 106 -10.17 3.59 -5.16
C THR A 106 -11.50 3.19 -4.55
N SER A 107 -11.54 2.06 -3.83
CA SER A 107 -12.82 1.51 -3.32
C SER A 107 -13.49 2.39 -2.25
N SER A 108 -12.73 3.27 -1.59
CA SER A 108 -13.27 4.25 -0.65
C SER A 108 -12.33 5.45 -0.48
N ALA A 109 -12.89 6.58 -0.03
CA ALA A 109 -12.11 7.75 0.38
C ALA A 109 -11.13 7.40 1.53
N TRP A 110 -11.52 6.45 2.38
CA TRP A 110 -10.67 5.89 3.43
C TRP A 110 -9.40 5.24 2.85
N GLN A 111 -9.55 4.38 1.84
CA GLN A 111 -8.39 3.79 1.16
C GLN A 111 -7.57 4.82 0.39
N GLN A 112 -8.19 5.86 -0.16
CA GLN A 112 -7.48 6.94 -0.83
C GLN A 112 -6.49 7.65 0.12
N MET A 113 -6.75 7.66 1.43
CA MET A 113 -5.80 8.19 2.41
C MET A 113 -4.44 7.49 2.33
N PHE A 114 -4.35 6.21 1.94
CA PHE A 114 -3.08 5.48 1.77
C PHE A 114 -2.38 5.68 0.42
N GLY A 115 -3.12 6.19 -0.58
CA GLY A 115 -2.61 6.28 -1.95
C GLY A 115 -1.51 7.32 -2.14
N HIS A 116 -1.31 8.22 -1.18
CA HIS A 116 -0.48 9.41 -1.32
C HIS A 116 0.89 9.27 -0.64
N THR A 117 1.84 8.66 -1.36
CA THR A 117 3.23 8.48 -0.88
C THR A 117 4.07 9.75 -0.85
N ASP A 118 3.60 10.83 -1.50
CA ASP A 118 4.36 12.09 -1.63
C ASP A 118 4.20 13.00 -0.40
N PHE A 119 3.42 12.54 0.59
CA PHE A 119 3.12 13.25 1.82
C PHE A 119 3.40 12.36 3.04
N ARG A 120 4.04 12.92 4.06
CA ARG A 120 4.26 12.26 5.35
C ARG A 120 3.19 12.72 6.34
N VAL A 121 2.73 11.80 7.17
CA VAL A 121 1.74 12.09 8.21
C VAL A 121 2.45 12.67 9.42
N THR A 122 1.98 13.82 9.88
CA THR A 122 2.52 14.50 11.08
C THR A 122 1.62 14.32 12.27
N GLU A 123 0.30 14.26 12.06
CA GLU A 123 -0.67 14.10 13.14
C GLU A 123 -1.85 13.26 12.65
N VAL A 124 -2.37 12.40 13.53
CA VAL A 124 -3.60 11.65 13.34
C VAL A 124 -4.50 11.91 14.54
N TYR A 125 -5.64 12.55 14.29
CA TYR A 125 -6.68 12.78 15.28
C TYR A 125 -7.82 11.79 15.05
N VAL A 126 -8.29 11.18 16.13
CA VAL A 126 -9.47 10.33 16.13
C VAL A 126 -10.42 10.87 17.18
N VAL A 127 -11.60 11.30 16.73
CA VAL A 127 -12.69 11.72 17.61
C VAL A 127 -13.61 10.53 17.78
N LEU A 128 -13.82 10.11 19.02
CA LEU A 128 -14.69 9.01 19.39
C LEU A 128 -16.15 9.49 19.52
N LYS A 129 -17.10 8.56 19.40
CA LYS A 129 -18.54 8.86 19.51
C LYS A 129 -18.96 9.37 20.87
N ASP A 130 -18.20 9.08 21.92
CA ASP A 130 -18.43 9.62 23.25
C ASP A 130 -17.98 11.10 23.39
N GLY A 131 -17.32 11.65 22.38
CA GLY A 131 -16.79 13.02 22.36
C GLY A 131 -15.33 13.14 22.81
N SER A 132 -14.69 12.06 23.24
CA SER A 132 -13.26 12.06 23.58
C SER A 132 -12.37 11.99 22.33
N GLY A 133 -11.12 12.43 22.48
CA GLY A 133 -10.14 12.51 21.40
C GLY A 133 -8.90 11.65 21.65
N LEU A 134 -8.39 11.02 20.60
CA LEU A 134 -7.10 10.35 20.57
C LEU A 134 -6.21 11.03 19.51
N LEU A 135 -4.96 11.29 19.86
CA LEU A 135 -3.98 11.91 18.96
C LEU A 135 -2.71 11.07 18.92
N SER A 136 -2.21 10.84 17.71
CA SER A 136 -0.82 10.45 17.48
C SER A 136 -0.08 11.59 16.82
N ARG A 137 0.97 12.07 17.48
CA ARG A 137 1.88 13.10 16.99
C ARG A 137 3.14 12.43 16.45
N LEU A 138 3.59 12.89 15.29
CA LEU A 138 4.74 12.36 14.55
C LEU A 138 4.72 10.83 14.44
N PRO A 139 3.66 10.23 13.87
CA PRO A 139 3.57 8.77 13.79
C PRO A 139 4.71 8.13 12.97
N GLY A 140 5.44 8.91 12.17
CA GLY A 140 6.66 8.47 11.50
C GLY A 140 7.74 7.95 12.47
N ASP A 141 7.78 8.43 13.72
CA ASP A 141 8.74 7.98 14.74
C ASP A 141 8.47 6.53 15.18
N TYR A 142 7.32 5.98 14.79
CA TYR A 142 6.90 4.61 15.08
C TYR A 142 6.95 3.68 13.84
N GLU A 143 7.59 4.10 12.73
CA GLU A 143 7.62 3.34 11.46
C GLU A 143 8.25 1.94 11.62
N ASP A 144 9.26 1.81 12.49
CA ASP A 144 9.96 0.54 12.77
C ASP A 144 9.30 -0.32 13.87
N LEU A 145 8.17 0.12 14.43
CA LEU A 145 7.45 -0.59 15.48
C LEU A 145 6.37 -1.53 14.92
N PRO A 146 5.85 -2.49 15.72
CA PRO A 146 4.79 -3.37 15.28
C PRO A 146 3.55 -2.61 14.76
N ASN A 147 3.06 -2.97 13.57
CA ASN A 147 1.98 -2.26 12.83
C ASN A 147 2.40 -0.94 12.18
N GLY A 148 3.70 -0.60 12.21
CA GLY A 148 4.25 0.63 11.64
C GLY A 148 3.68 1.89 12.28
N SER A 149 3.82 3.02 11.60
CA SER A 149 3.41 4.34 12.11
C SER A 149 1.97 4.40 12.64
N PHE A 150 1.03 3.82 11.88
CA PHE A 150 -0.37 3.60 12.22
C PHE A 150 -0.99 2.73 11.13
N THR A 151 -2.12 2.09 11.42
CA THR A 151 -2.86 1.28 10.44
C THR A 151 -4.30 1.79 10.34
N LEU A 152 -4.81 1.92 9.12
CA LEU A 152 -6.26 2.06 8.87
C LEU A 152 -6.78 0.74 8.28
N GLY A 153 -7.62 0.04 9.02
CA GLY A 153 -8.27 -1.18 8.57
C GLY A 153 -9.30 -0.88 7.49
N ASN A 154 -9.48 -1.79 6.54
CA ASN A 154 -10.42 -1.56 5.42
C ASN A 154 -11.88 -1.43 5.87
N LYS A 155 -12.21 -1.90 7.08
CA LYS A 155 -13.53 -1.79 7.70
C LYS A 155 -13.72 -0.49 8.50
N GLY A 156 -12.76 0.43 8.44
CA GLY A 156 -12.79 1.71 9.13
C GLY A 156 -12.24 1.68 10.55
N ASP A 157 -11.76 0.54 11.04
CA ASP A 157 -11.05 0.43 12.31
C ASP A 157 -9.60 0.94 12.17
N MET A 158 -8.93 1.20 13.27
CA MET A 158 -7.58 1.77 13.26
C MET A 158 -6.69 1.20 14.36
N VAL A 159 -5.39 1.17 14.10
CA VAL A 159 -4.36 0.98 15.12
C VAL A 159 -3.49 2.23 15.17
N LEU A 160 -3.28 2.76 16.38
CA LEU A 160 -2.62 4.03 16.60
C LEU A 160 -1.74 4.01 17.85
N TYR A 161 -0.54 4.58 17.76
CA TYR A 161 0.26 4.95 18.93
C TYR A 161 -0.26 6.26 19.50
N VAL A 162 -1.05 6.19 20.56
CA VAL A 162 -1.75 7.36 21.14
C VAL A 162 -0.80 8.15 22.02
N THR A 163 -0.30 9.26 21.51
CA THR A 163 0.61 10.15 22.24
C THR A 163 -0.13 11.15 23.11
N HIS A 164 -1.37 11.53 22.74
CA HIS A 164 -2.19 12.42 23.56
C HIS A 164 -3.64 11.97 23.59
N ARG A 165 -4.35 12.32 24.66
CA ARG A 165 -5.78 12.11 24.85
C ARG A 165 -6.46 13.41 25.20
N SER A 166 -7.63 13.64 24.63
CA SER A 166 -8.54 14.72 25.02
C SER A 166 -9.76 14.09 25.69
N PRO A 167 -10.07 14.48 26.95
CA PRO A 167 -11.30 14.06 27.61
C PRO A 167 -12.54 14.53 26.84
N LYS A 168 -13.67 13.89 27.12
CA LYS A 168 -14.96 14.32 26.58
C LYS A 168 -15.21 15.81 26.88
N ASP A 169 -15.66 16.54 25.86
CA ASP A 169 -16.02 17.96 25.92
C ASP A 169 -14.87 18.89 26.39
N SER A 170 -13.61 18.48 26.18
CA SER A 170 -12.41 19.26 26.51
C SER A 170 -11.53 19.47 25.28
N ASP A 171 -11.07 20.71 25.08
CA ASP A 171 -10.08 21.04 24.06
C ASP A 171 -8.63 20.74 24.51
N ASP A 172 -8.45 20.28 25.75
CA ASP A 172 -7.13 20.02 26.31
C ASP A 172 -6.60 18.64 25.88
N TRP A 173 -5.41 18.64 25.28
CA TRP A 173 -4.70 17.42 24.89
C TRP A 173 -3.65 17.07 25.93
N VAL A 174 -3.88 15.99 26.67
CA VAL A 174 -2.96 15.50 27.71
C VAL A 174 -2.04 14.44 27.11
N GLU A 175 -0.73 14.64 27.24
CA GLU A 175 0.27 13.68 26.78
C GLU A 175 0.18 12.37 27.58
N CYS A 176 0.16 11.25 26.86
CA CYS A 176 0.14 9.91 27.44
C CYS A 176 1.56 9.47 27.79
N GLN A 177 1.75 9.01 29.03
CA GLN A 177 2.99 8.38 29.45
C GLN A 177 3.02 6.90 29.05
N GLY A 178 4.21 6.38 28.75
CA GLY A 178 4.40 4.95 28.50
C GLY A 178 3.89 4.45 27.14
N VAL A 179 3.83 5.31 26.12
CA VAL A 179 3.60 4.85 24.73
C VAL A 179 4.73 3.93 24.28
N ILE A 180 5.97 4.27 24.67
CA ILE A 180 7.14 3.42 24.58
C ILE A 180 7.65 3.24 26.00
N ASP A 181 7.78 1.98 26.43
CA ASP A 181 8.31 1.61 27.73
C ASP A 181 9.49 0.64 27.53
N ASP A 182 10.59 0.88 28.24
CA ASP A 182 11.82 0.08 28.10
C ASP A 182 11.64 -1.38 28.55
N SER A 183 10.70 -1.64 29.46
CA SER A 183 10.44 -2.98 29.99
C SER A 183 9.31 -3.69 29.23
N TRP A 184 8.29 -2.96 28.81
CA TRP A 184 7.04 -3.54 28.28
C TRP A 184 6.86 -3.34 26.77
N GLY A 185 7.69 -2.50 26.15
CA GLY A 185 7.68 -2.23 24.71
C GLY A 185 6.70 -1.13 24.31
N ALA A 186 6.21 -1.22 23.07
CA ALA A 186 5.37 -0.17 22.47
C ALA A 186 3.88 -0.45 22.62
N LEU A 187 3.12 0.53 23.12
CA LEU A 187 1.68 0.45 23.35
C LEU A 187 0.90 0.97 22.13
N ALA A 188 0.49 0.05 21.25
CA ALA A 188 -0.45 0.33 20.18
C ALA A 188 -1.90 0.24 20.67
N THR A 189 -2.74 1.21 20.33
CA THR A 189 -4.17 1.22 20.66
C THR A 189 -4.98 0.86 19.43
N TRP A 190 -5.78 -0.22 19.52
CA TRP A 190 -6.80 -0.53 18.52
C TRP A 190 -8.08 0.24 18.82
N ILE A 191 -8.65 0.84 17.79
CA ILE A 191 -9.87 1.65 17.86
C ILE A 191 -10.87 1.02 16.89
N PRO A 192 -11.98 0.45 17.38
CA PRO A 192 -12.95 -0.20 16.52
C PRO A 192 -13.76 0.83 15.72
N ALA A 193 -14.13 0.46 14.49
CA ALA A 193 -14.83 1.34 13.55
C ALA A 193 -16.14 1.92 14.09
N ASP A 194 -16.86 1.16 14.91
CA ASP A 194 -18.13 1.56 15.50
C ASP A 194 -17.99 2.62 16.60
N GLN A 195 -16.78 2.87 17.11
CA GLN A 195 -16.51 3.90 18.13
C GLN A 195 -15.95 5.19 17.52
N ILE A 196 -15.50 5.15 16.26
CA ILE A 196 -14.93 6.30 15.57
C ILE A 196 -16.07 7.18 15.03
N ALA A 197 -16.07 8.46 15.41
CA ALA A 197 -16.97 9.46 14.86
C ALA A 197 -16.32 10.22 13.70
N ARG A 198 -15.03 10.55 13.81
CA ARG A 198 -14.26 11.28 12.79
C ARG A 198 -12.77 10.97 12.91
N VAL A 199 -12.09 10.98 11.77
CA VAL A 199 -10.62 10.88 11.70
C VAL A 199 -10.09 12.04 10.88
N ASP A 200 -9.19 12.82 11.45
CA ASP A 200 -8.51 13.92 10.79
C ASP A 200 -7.02 13.60 10.68
N ILE A 201 -6.44 13.63 9.47
CA ILE A 201 -5.02 13.32 9.26
C ILE A 201 -4.32 14.56 8.72
N ARG A 202 -3.34 15.08 9.46
CA ARG A 202 -2.47 16.16 9.01
C ARG A 202 -1.24 15.61 8.29
N ARG A 203 -0.89 16.21 7.16
CA ARG A 203 0.23 15.78 6.32
C ARG A 203 1.04 16.95 5.82
N VAL A 204 2.33 16.70 5.64
CA VAL A 204 3.28 17.61 4.99
C VAL A 204 3.89 16.94 3.76
N ARG A 205 4.38 17.72 2.81
CA ARG A 205 5.03 17.16 1.62
C ARG A 205 6.33 16.45 2.03
N ALA A 206 6.58 15.26 1.50
CA ALA A 206 7.85 14.58 1.76
C ALA A 206 9.03 15.46 1.30
N GLY A 207 9.97 15.74 2.20
CA GLY A 207 11.13 16.60 1.95
C GLY A 207 10.96 18.08 2.30
N SER A 208 9.79 18.54 2.76
CA SER A 208 9.70 19.84 3.43
C SER A 208 10.28 19.73 4.84
N VAL A 209 11.24 20.59 5.19
CA VAL A 209 11.75 20.70 6.56
C VAL A 209 10.58 21.06 7.47
N LEU A 210 10.32 20.21 8.47
CA LEU A 210 9.48 20.54 9.60
C LEU A 210 10.30 21.54 10.44
N ASN A 211 10.05 22.83 10.25
CA ASN A 211 10.56 23.87 11.15
C ASN A 211 9.73 23.89 12.43
#